data_AF-A0A2K5VLA1-F1
#
_entry.id   AF-A0A2K5VLA1-F1
#
_cell.length_a   1.000
_cell.length_b   1.000
_cell.length_c   1.000
_cell.angle_alpha   90.00
_cell.angle_beta   90.00
_cell.angle_gamma   90.00
#
_symmetry.space_group_name_H-M   'P 1'
#
loop_
_entity.id
_entity.type
_entity.pdbx_description
1 polymer ?
#
loop_
_entity_poly.entity_id
_entity_poly.type
_entity_poly.pdbx_seq_one_letter_code
_entity_poly.pdbx_strand_id
1 'polypeptide(L)'
;MGCDRNCGLITGAVIGAVLAVFGGILMPVGDMLIQKTIKKEVVLEEGTIAFKNWVKTGTEIYRQFWIFDVQNPQEVMMNSSNIQVKQRGPYTYRVRFLAKENITQDPKDNTVSFLQPNGAIFEPSLSVGTEADNFTVLNLAVAAASHIYPNPFVQVVLNSLINKSKSSMFQVRTLRELLWGYTDPFLSLVPYPVSTRVGMFYPYNNTADGVYKVFNGKDSISKVAIIDTYKGKRSIYAVFESDVNLKGIPVYRFVLPSKAFASPVQNPDNHCFCTEKIISKNCTSYGVLDISKCKEGKPVYISLPHFLYASPDVSETIDGLNPNEEEHRTYLDIEPITGFTLQFAKRLQVNLLVKPSNKIQVLKRLKRNYIVPILWLNETGTIGDEKAKMFRSQVTGKINLLGLIEMILLSVGVVMFVAFMISYCACRSKTIK
;
A
#
# COMPACT_ATOMS: atom_id res chain seq x y z
N MET A 1 -18.41 -73.96 13.64
CA MET A 1 -18.63 -72.52 13.39
C MET A 1 -17.27 -71.83 13.27
N GLY A 2 -16.63 -71.91 12.11
CA GLY A 2 -15.35 -71.24 11.84
C GLY A 2 -15.54 -70.42 10.59
N CYS A 3 -15.87 -69.14 10.74
CA CYS A 3 -15.80 -68.22 9.62
C CYS A 3 -14.33 -68.18 9.18
N ASP A 4 -14.08 -68.56 7.94
CA ASP A 4 -12.77 -68.89 7.39
C ASP A 4 -11.75 -67.75 7.65
N ARG A 5 -10.63 -68.03 8.34
CA ARG A 5 -9.67 -66.99 8.77
C ARG A 5 -9.13 -66.17 7.59
N ASN A 6 -9.05 -66.80 6.42
CA ASN A 6 -8.69 -66.15 5.16
C ASN A 6 -9.78 -65.17 4.68
N CYS A 7 -11.05 -65.46 4.91
CA CYS A 7 -12.17 -64.58 4.56
C CYS A 7 -12.14 -63.29 5.41
N GLY A 8 -11.80 -63.39 6.69
CA GLY A 8 -11.62 -62.22 7.56
C GLY A 8 -10.46 -61.31 7.14
N LEU A 9 -9.32 -61.89 6.72
CA LEU A 9 -8.15 -61.14 6.25
C LEU A 9 -8.42 -60.45 4.90
N ILE A 10 -9.11 -61.13 3.97
CA ILE A 10 -9.52 -60.53 2.70
C ILE A 10 -10.51 -59.39 2.95
N THR A 11 -11.48 -59.59 3.85
CA THR A 11 -12.46 -58.54 4.20
C THR A 11 -11.77 -57.30 4.77
N GLY A 12 -10.78 -57.47 5.65
CA GLY A 12 -9.98 -56.36 6.19
C GLY A 12 -9.17 -55.63 5.12
N ALA A 13 -8.57 -56.35 4.17
CA ALA A 13 -7.87 -55.74 3.04
C ALA A 13 -8.83 -54.96 2.14
N VAL A 14 -10.01 -55.51 1.84
CA VAL A 14 -11.04 -54.81 1.04
C VAL A 14 -11.51 -53.54 1.75
N ILE A 15 -11.76 -53.58 3.05
CA ILE A 15 -12.13 -52.39 3.84
C ILE A 15 -11.01 -51.34 3.80
N GLY A 16 -9.74 -51.75 3.95
CA GLY A 16 -8.59 -50.84 3.83
C GLY A 16 -8.48 -50.20 2.45
N ALA A 17 -8.64 -50.99 1.39
CA ALA A 17 -8.64 -50.50 0.01
C ALA A 17 -9.78 -49.51 -0.25
N VAL A 18 -11.00 -49.82 0.21
CA VAL A 18 -12.16 -48.95 0.08
C VAL A 18 -11.93 -47.63 0.81
N LEU A 19 -11.36 -47.64 2.02
CA LEU A 19 -11.04 -46.43 2.77
C LEU A 19 -9.95 -45.59 2.09
N ALA A 20 -8.91 -46.22 1.53
CA ALA A 20 -7.87 -45.52 0.78
C ALA A 20 -8.43 -44.88 -0.51
N VAL A 21 -9.27 -45.61 -1.25
CA VAL A 21 -9.97 -45.09 -2.44
C VAL A 21 -10.93 -43.97 -2.05
N PHE A 22 -11.67 -44.12 -0.95
CA PHE A 22 -12.57 -43.09 -0.45
C PHE A 22 -11.82 -41.83 -0.03
N GLY A 23 -10.70 -41.96 0.69
CA GLY A 23 -9.82 -40.84 1.03
C GLY A 23 -9.22 -40.17 -0.21
N GLY A 24 -8.83 -40.95 -1.21
CA GLY A 24 -8.34 -40.44 -2.50
C GLY A 24 -9.40 -39.71 -3.32
N ILE A 25 -10.66 -40.19 -3.31
CA ILE A 25 -11.80 -39.50 -3.94
C ILE A 25 -12.22 -38.27 -3.13
N LEU A 26 -12.05 -38.30 -1.81
CA LEU A 26 -12.35 -37.17 -0.95
C LEU A 26 -11.44 -35.99 -1.23
N MET A 27 -10.18 -36.17 -1.67
CA MET A 27 -9.29 -35.06 -2.02
C MET A 27 -9.87 -34.13 -3.11
N PRO A 28 -10.23 -34.59 -4.33
CA PRO A 28 -10.84 -33.72 -5.33
C PRO A 28 -12.22 -33.19 -4.92
N VAL A 29 -12.98 -33.93 -4.10
CA VAL A 29 -14.24 -33.45 -3.53
C VAL A 29 -13.99 -32.35 -2.48
N GLY A 30 -12.94 -32.50 -1.69
CA GLY A 30 -12.49 -31.57 -0.68
C GLY A 30 -12.01 -30.28 -1.30
N ASP A 31 -11.17 -30.37 -2.34
CA ASP A 31 -10.79 -29.23 -3.17
C ASP A 31 -12.01 -28.53 -3.77
N MET A 32 -13.00 -29.26 -4.28
CA MET A 32 -14.27 -28.66 -4.75
C MET A 32 -15.04 -27.96 -3.64
N LEU A 33 -15.09 -28.52 -2.43
CA LEU A 33 -15.78 -27.92 -1.28
C LEU A 33 -15.03 -26.70 -0.75
N ILE A 34 -13.70 -26.73 -0.72
CA ILE A 34 -12.83 -25.60 -0.41
C ILE A 34 -13.06 -24.50 -1.44
N GLN A 35 -13.00 -24.80 -2.74
CA GLN A 35 -13.28 -23.83 -3.80
C GLN A 35 -14.69 -23.25 -3.72
N LYS A 36 -15.71 -24.06 -3.40
CA LYS A 36 -17.07 -23.57 -3.16
C LYS A 36 -17.17 -22.68 -1.93
N THR A 37 -16.47 -23.02 -0.85
CA THR A 37 -16.43 -22.21 0.38
C THR A 37 -15.71 -20.91 0.13
N ILE A 38 -14.55 -20.94 -0.55
CA ILE A 38 -13.82 -19.76 -1.01
C ILE A 38 -14.72 -18.87 -1.88
N LYS A 39 -15.43 -19.44 -2.86
CA LYS A 39 -16.36 -18.67 -3.70
C LYS A 39 -17.51 -18.03 -2.90
N LYS A 40 -18.01 -18.68 -1.84
CA LYS A 40 -19.08 -18.16 -0.99
C LYS A 40 -18.61 -17.12 0.02
N GLU A 41 -17.36 -17.19 0.46
CA GLU A 41 -16.87 -16.38 1.58
C GLU A 41 -15.94 -15.24 1.12
N VAL A 42 -15.22 -15.41 0.01
CA VAL A 42 -14.07 -14.58 -0.39
C VAL A 42 -14.35 -13.70 -1.62
N VAL A 43 -15.31 -14.07 -2.49
CA VAL A 43 -15.68 -13.28 -3.68
C VAL A 43 -16.32 -11.96 -3.26
N LEU A 44 -15.98 -10.86 -3.95
CA LEU A 44 -16.58 -9.55 -3.72
C LEU A 44 -17.97 -9.46 -4.37
N GLU A 45 -18.94 -10.21 -3.84
CA GLU A 45 -20.34 -10.23 -4.26
C GLU A 45 -21.26 -10.02 -3.05
N GLU A 46 -22.43 -9.44 -3.27
CA GLU A 46 -23.36 -9.13 -2.19
C GLU A 46 -23.76 -10.40 -1.44
N GLY A 47 -23.66 -10.38 -0.11
CA GLY A 47 -23.93 -11.52 0.76
C GLY A 47 -22.69 -12.22 1.33
N THR A 48 -21.52 -12.10 0.71
CA THR A 48 -20.28 -12.74 1.21
C THR A 48 -19.67 -12.00 2.40
N ILE A 49 -18.85 -12.69 3.21
CA ILE A 49 -18.08 -12.07 4.30
C ILE A 49 -17.05 -11.07 3.74
N ALA A 50 -16.41 -11.41 2.63
CA ALA A 50 -15.47 -10.53 1.93
C ALA A 50 -16.12 -9.20 1.56
N PHE A 51 -17.29 -9.24 0.93
CA PHE A 51 -17.95 -8.04 0.44
C PHE A 51 -18.33 -7.11 1.59
N LYS A 52 -18.87 -7.64 2.69
CA LYS A 52 -19.18 -6.84 3.89
C LYS A 52 -17.94 -6.13 4.45
N ASN A 53 -16.83 -6.85 4.61
CA ASN A 53 -15.57 -6.27 5.09
C ASN A 53 -14.90 -5.35 4.07
N TRP A 54 -15.11 -5.57 2.77
CA TRP A 54 -14.57 -4.75 1.70
C TRP A 54 -15.31 -3.42 1.58
N VAL A 55 -16.64 -3.42 1.65
CA VAL A 55 -17.50 -2.22 1.65
C VAL A 55 -17.09 -1.32 2.81
N LYS A 56 -17.07 -1.86 4.02
CA LYS A 56 -16.64 -1.15 5.23
C LYS A 56 -15.67 -2.03 5.99
N THR A 57 -14.39 -1.69 5.91
CA THR A 57 -13.38 -2.35 6.73
C THR A 57 -13.73 -2.13 8.20
N GLY A 58 -13.58 -3.18 9.00
CA GLY A 58 -13.58 -2.99 10.44
C GLY A 58 -12.22 -3.26 11.04
N THR A 59 -11.16 -3.12 10.25
CA THR A 59 -9.83 -2.81 10.76
C THR A 59 -9.72 -1.29 10.82
N GLU A 60 -9.23 -0.77 11.94
CA GLU A 60 -8.95 0.66 12.06
C GLU A 60 -7.68 0.98 11.27
N ILE A 61 -7.76 1.97 10.38
CA ILE A 61 -6.64 2.40 9.56
C ILE A 61 -6.21 3.77 10.05
N TYR A 62 -4.93 3.88 10.38
CA TYR A 62 -4.32 5.11 10.83
C TYR A 62 -3.36 5.63 9.77
N ARG A 63 -3.33 6.95 9.57
CA ARG A 63 -2.32 7.64 8.80
C ARG A 63 -1.55 8.56 9.74
N GLN A 64 -0.28 8.27 9.90
CA GLN A 64 0.65 9.01 10.73
C GLN A 64 1.49 9.91 9.85
N PHE A 65 1.72 11.15 10.26
CA PHE A 65 2.54 12.12 9.54
C PHE A 65 3.77 12.52 10.35
N TRP A 66 4.90 12.64 9.66
CA TRP A 66 6.12 13.27 10.15
C TRP A 66 6.47 14.43 9.24
N ILE A 67 6.58 15.62 9.82
CA ILE A 67 6.90 16.85 9.09
C ILE A 67 8.40 17.08 9.16
N PHE A 68 9.02 17.46 8.05
CA PHE A 68 10.41 17.90 8.02
C PHE A 68 10.47 19.38 8.34
N ASP A 69 10.75 19.70 9.61
CA ASP A 69 10.87 21.07 10.11
C ASP A 69 12.23 21.65 9.72
N VAL A 70 12.26 22.73 8.96
CA VAL A 70 13.48 23.34 8.42
C VAL A 70 14.18 24.18 9.50
N GLN A 71 15.45 23.89 9.76
CA GLN A 71 16.22 24.49 10.85
C GLN A 71 17.01 25.74 10.42
N ASN A 72 17.44 25.81 9.15
CA ASN A 72 18.28 26.89 8.62
C ASN A 72 17.68 27.64 7.40
N PRO A 73 16.40 28.10 7.45
CA PRO A 73 15.70 28.64 6.28
C PRO A 73 16.39 29.85 5.64
N GLN A 74 16.99 30.73 6.45
CA GLN A 74 17.66 31.94 5.96
C GLN A 74 18.98 31.61 5.25
N GLU A 75 19.73 30.63 5.76
CA GLU A 75 20.99 30.20 5.17
C GLU A 75 20.76 29.57 3.79
N VAL A 76 19.73 28.74 3.66
CA VAL A 76 19.34 28.13 2.38
C VAL A 76 18.96 29.22 1.38
N MET A 77 18.11 30.16 1.78
CA MET A 77 17.63 31.23 0.89
C MET A 77 18.76 32.18 0.46
N MET A 78 19.73 32.48 1.33
CA MET A 78 20.75 33.50 1.08
C MET A 78 22.04 32.94 0.49
N ASN A 79 22.45 31.76 0.93
CA ASN A 79 23.75 31.15 0.59
C ASN A 79 23.61 29.91 -0.30
N SER A 80 22.39 29.40 -0.51
CA SER A 80 22.13 28.12 -1.17
C SER A 80 22.84 26.95 -0.46
N SER A 81 22.84 26.96 0.88
CA SER A 81 23.33 25.87 1.71
C SER A 81 22.47 24.60 1.57
N ASN A 82 22.88 23.51 2.21
CA ASN A 82 22.02 22.34 2.37
C ASN A 82 20.86 22.67 3.31
N ILE A 83 19.72 22.02 3.10
CA ILE A 83 18.54 22.20 3.95
C ILE A 83 18.68 21.28 5.16
N GLN A 84 18.88 21.85 6.34
CA GLN A 84 18.88 21.10 7.59
C GLN A 84 17.43 20.89 8.03
N VAL A 85 17.03 19.63 8.16
CA VAL A 85 15.68 19.26 8.60
C VAL A 85 15.71 18.45 9.88
N LYS A 86 14.68 18.64 10.70
CA LYS A 86 14.38 17.78 11.85
C LYS A 86 13.00 17.21 11.68
N GLN A 87 12.88 15.88 11.64
CA GLN A 87 11.57 15.26 11.58
C GLN A 87 10.82 15.44 12.91
N ARG A 88 9.51 15.72 12.82
CA ARG A 88 8.61 15.83 13.97
C ARG A 88 7.31 15.08 13.69
N GLY A 89 7.00 14.11 14.54
CA GLY A 89 5.83 13.23 14.44
C GLY A 89 5.93 12.05 15.42
N PRO A 90 4.98 11.11 15.39
CA PRO A 90 3.84 11.08 14.49
C PRO A 90 2.73 12.07 14.90
N TYR A 91 2.05 12.63 13.90
CA TYR A 91 0.70 13.19 14.04
C TYR A 91 -0.28 12.22 13.40
N THR A 92 -1.15 11.63 14.22
CA THR A 92 -1.93 10.45 13.85
C THR A 92 -3.37 10.83 13.53
N TYR A 93 -3.88 10.35 12.40
CA TYR A 93 -5.27 10.47 12.00
C TYR A 93 -5.87 9.09 11.73
N ARG A 94 -7.08 8.85 12.22
CA ARG A 94 -7.91 7.73 11.76
C ARG A 94 -8.47 8.07 10.38
N VAL A 95 -8.21 7.21 9.41
CA VAL A 95 -8.64 7.37 8.00
C VAL A 95 -9.39 6.14 7.52
N ARG A 96 -10.01 6.22 6.34
CA ARG A 96 -10.74 5.09 5.69
C ARG A 96 -11.83 4.44 6.57
N PHE A 97 -12.40 5.19 7.51
CA PHE A 97 -13.51 4.74 8.35
C PHE A 97 -14.88 4.81 7.65
N LEU A 98 -14.94 5.49 6.50
CA LEU A 98 -16.13 5.61 5.66
C LEU A 98 -16.26 4.39 4.73
N ALA A 99 -17.50 3.93 4.55
CA ALA A 99 -17.81 2.85 3.63
C ALA A 99 -17.59 3.29 2.18
N LYS A 100 -17.26 2.34 1.30
CA LYS A 100 -17.20 2.57 -0.15
C LYS A 100 -18.58 2.96 -0.69
N GLU A 101 -18.59 3.86 -1.66
CA GLU A 101 -19.79 4.39 -2.31
C GLU A 101 -19.85 4.00 -3.78
N ASN A 102 -21.02 4.15 -4.40
CA ASN A 102 -21.28 3.90 -5.83
C ASN A 102 -20.77 2.53 -6.30
N ILE A 103 -21.06 1.49 -5.51
CA ILE A 103 -20.59 0.13 -5.78
C ILE A 103 -21.41 -0.46 -6.93
N THR A 104 -20.74 -0.84 -8.02
CA THR A 104 -21.39 -1.42 -9.20
C THR A 104 -20.65 -2.66 -9.67
N GLN A 105 -21.37 -3.77 -9.82
CA GLN A 105 -20.82 -5.03 -10.33
C GLN A 105 -20.89 -5.05 -11.87
N ASP A 106 -19.82 -5.49 -12.51
CA ASP A 106 -19.80 -5.81 -13.94
C ASP A 106 -19.62 -7.33 -14.13
N PRO A 107 -20.67 -8.05 -14.53
CA PRO A 107 -20.61 -9.49 -14.71
C PRO A 107 -19.88 -9.90 -16.00
N LYS A 108 -19.62 -9.00 -16.95
CA LYS A 108 -18.94 -9.35 -18.21
C LYS A 108 -17.46 -9.62 -18.01
N ASP A 109 -16.82 -8.84 -17.14
CA ASP A 109 -15.39 -8.92 -16.85
C ASP A 109 -15.09 -9.34 -15.40
N ASN A 110 -16.12 -9.67 -14.62
CA ASN A 110 -16.02 -10.08 -13.22
C ASN A 110 -15.32 -9.01 -12.36
N THR A 111 -15.75 -7.77 -12.50
CA THR A 111 -15.22 -6.64 -11.73
C THR A 111 -16.28 -5.97 -10.87
N VAL A 112 -15.82 -5.23 -9.87
CA VAL A 112 -16.63 -4.33 -9.06
C VAL A 112 -15.99 -2.95 -9.06
N SER A 113 -16.80 -1.94 -9.35
CA SER A 113 -16.40 -0.53 -9.38
C SER A 113 -16.88 0.19 -8.12
N PHE A 114 -16.11 1.14 -7.60
CA PHE A 114 -16.48 1.92 -6.41
C PHE A 114 -15.75 3.27 -6.32
N LEU A 115 -16.28 4.13 -5.44
CA LEU A 115 -15.63 5.33 -4.93
C LEU A 115 -15.26 5.12 -3.45
N GLN A 116 -14.10 5.62 -3.04
CA GLN A 116 -13.64 5.58 -1.65
C GLN A 116 -13.73 6.99 -1.04
N PRO A 117 -14.75 7.28 -0.21
CA PRO A 117 -14.84 8.57 0.46
C PRO A 117 -13.65 8.83 1.38
N ASN A 118 -13.17 10.07 1.37
CA ASN A 118 -12.05 10.53 2.16
C ASN A 118 -12.52 11.25 3.42
N GLY A 119 -12.01 10.79 4.56
CA GLY A 119 -12.21 11.41 5.86
C GLY A 119 -10.99 11.17 6.74
N ALA A 120 -10.62 12.16 7.54
CA ALA A 120 -9.55 12.08 8.53
C ALA A 120 -10.02 12.66 9.87
N ILE A 121 -9.87 11.88 10.94
CA ILE A 121 -10.16 12.29 12.32
C ILE A 121 -8.84 12.28 13.08
N PHE A 122 -8.46 13.41 13.69
CA PHE A 122 -7.22 13.52 14.44
C PHE A 122 -7.31 12.70 15.74
N GLU A 123 -6.24 11.99 16.09
CA GLU A 123 -6.12 11.15 17.29
C GLU A 123 -5.05 11.73 18.22
N PRO A 124 -5.40 12.62 19.16
CA PRO A 124 -4.43 13.29 20.04
C PRO A 124 -3.64 12.30 20.91
N SER A 125 -4.30 11.23 21.38
CA SER A 125 -3.69 10.19 22.22
C SER A 125 -2.59 9.38 21.51
N LEU A 126 -2.59 9.37 20.18
CA LEU A 126 -1.62 8.68 19.33
C LEU A 126 -0.64 9.66 18.66
N SER A 127 -0.64 10.92 19.07
CA SER A 127 0.13 11.99 18.44
C SER A 127 1.13 12.61 19.40
N VAL A 128 2.27 13.05 18.87
CA VAL A 128 3.33 13.72 19.66
C VAL A 128 2.94 15.13 20.11
N GLY A 129 1.98 15.76 19.44
CA GLY A 129 1.55 17.14 19.67
C GLY A 129 0.17 17.42 19.09
N THR A 130 -0.14 18.69 18.85
CA THR A 130 -1.48 19.12 18.41
C THR A 130 -1.52 19.50 16.93
N GLU A 131 -2.73 19.65 16.37
CA GLU A 131 -2.89 20.20 15.02
C GLU A 131 -2.44 21.68 14.89
N ALA A 132 -2.22 22.37 16.03
CA ALA A 132 -1.76 23.76 16.10
C ALA A 132 -0.24 23.89 16.17
N ASP A 133 0.50 22.77 16.19
CA ASP A 133 1.95 22.79 16.21
C ASP A 133 2.50 23.45 14.93
N ASN A 134 3.45 24.36 15.10
CA ASN A 134 4.04 25.14 14.01
C ASN A 134 5.30 24.48 13.45
N PHE A 135 5.47 24.58 12.13
CA PHE A 135 6.65 24.11 11.40
C PHE A 135 7.13 25.16 10.41
N THR A 136 8.44 25.26 10.27
CA THR A 136 9.07 26.00 9.17
C THR A 136 9.17 25.06 7.98
N VAL A 137 8.46 25.38 6.90
CA VAL A 137 8.39 24.55 5.69
C VAL A 137 8.54 25.40 4.44
N LEU A 138 8.83 24.75 3.30
CA LEU A 138 8.87 25.43 2.01
C LEU A 138 7.52 26.12 1.74
N ASN A 139 7.58 27.33 1.20
CA ASN A 139 6.39 28.01 0.72
C ASN A 139 5.87 27.31 -0.54
N LEU A 140 4.79 26.54 -0.37
CA LEU A 140 4.21 25.70 -1.42
C LEU A 140 3.76 26.52 -2.62
N ALA A 141 3.15 27.68 -2.39
CA ALA A 141 2.63 28.54 -3.44
C ALA A 141 3.76 29.22 -4.22
N VAL A 142 4.77 29.75 -3.54
CA VAL A 142 5.94 30.39 -4.18
C VAL A 142 6.69 29.38 -5.04
N ALA A 143 6.99 28.19 -4.51
CA ALA A 143 7.67 27.13 -5.25
C ALA A 143 6.85 26.68 -6.46
N ALA A 144 5.55 26.38 -6.29
CA ALA A 144 4.70 25.91 -7.37
C ALA A 144 4.48 26.98 -8.46
N ALA A 145 4.17 28.22 -8.10
CA ALA A 145 3.93 29.28 -9.07
C ALA A 145 5.20 29.60 -9.88
N SER A 146 6.37 29.62 -9.23
CA SER A 146 7.65 29.83 -9.93
C SER A 146 7.95 28.72 -10.95
N HIS A 147 7.48 27.49 -10.69
CA HIS A 147 7.67 26.36 -11.58
C HIS A 147 6.66 26.34 -12.73
N ILE A 148 5.38 26.59 -12.44
CA ILE A 148 4.27 26.53 -13.40
C ILE A 148 4.36 27.67 -14.42
N TYR A 149 4.83 28.86 -14.01
CA TYR A 149 4.86 30.05 -14.85
C TYR A 149 6.31 30.45 -15.19
N PRO A 150 7.01 29.74 -16.10
CA PRO A 150 8.41 30.04 -16.43
C PRO A 150 8.59 31.33 -17.24
N ASN A 151 7.52 31.91 -17.78
CA ASN A 151 7.59 33.13 -18.60
C ASN A 151 8.21 34.30 -17.78
N PRO A 152 9.28 34.96 -18.27
CA PRO A 152 9.97 36.01 -17.52
C PRO A 152 9.10 37.22 -17.14
N PHE A 153 8.14 37.61 -17.97
CA PHE A 153 7.23 38.72 -17.67
C PHE A 153 6.27 38.35 -16.55
N VAL A 154 5.71 37.13 -16.59
CA VAL A 154 4.86 36.62 -15.52
C VAL A 154 5.64 36.52 -14.21
N GLN A 155 6.88 36.05 -14.24
CA GLN A 155 7.74 35.97 -13.05
C GLN A 155 8.00 37.34 -12.39
N VAL A 156 8.10 38.42 -13.17
CA VAL A 156 8.22 39.79 -12.62
C VAL A 156 6.94 40.21 -11.88
N VAL A 157 5.77 39.88 -12.45
CA VAL A 157 4.48 40.11 -11.77
C VAL A 157 4.40 39.28 -10.49
N LEU A 158 4.71 37.98 -10.56
CA LEU A 158 4.73 37.09 -9.38
C LEU A 158 5.67 37.63 -8.30
N ASN A 159 6.88 38.08 -8.67
CA ASN A 159 7.82 38.69 -7.73
C ASN A 159 7.23 39.92 -7.02
N SER A 160 6.54 40.80 -7.76
CA SER A 160 5.87 41.96 -7.16
C SER A 160 4.79 41.55 -6.16
N LEU A 161 3.99 40.52 -6.48
CA LEU A 161 2.93 40.03 -5.61
C LEU A 161 3.50 39.33 -4.36
N ILE A 162 4.53 38.49 -4.52
CA ILE A 162 5.25 37.82 -3.43
C ILE A 162 5.84 38.84 -2.46
N ASN A 163 6.47 39.90 -2.98
CA ASN A 163 7.02 40.96 -2.15
C ASN A 163 5.92 41.76 -1.44
N LYS A 164 4.80 42.04 -2.12
CA LYS A 164 3.65 42.76 -1.54
C LYS A 164 2.96 41.97 -0.42
N SER A 165 2.83 40.66 -0.56
CA SER A 165 2.30 39.77 0.49
C SER A 165 3.31 39.46 1.60
N LYS A 166 4.55 39.97 1.49
CA LYS A 166 5.68 39.64 2.37
C LYS A 166 5.94 38.13 2.45
N SER A 167 5.65 37.41 1.36
CA SER A 167 5.93 35.98 1.24
C SER A 167 7.41 35.74 1.00
N SER A 168 7.94 34.64 1.53
CA SER A 168 9.33 34.23 1.40
C SER A 168 9.43 32.80 0.85
N MET A 169 10.65 32.32 0.60
CA MET A 169 10.91 30.93 0.17
C MET A 169 10.41 29.92 1.21
N PHE A 170 10.56 30.23 2.48
CA PHE A 170 10.05 29.43 3.60
C PHE A 170 8.94 30.18 4.33
N GLN A 171 8.10 29.44 5.03
CA GLN A 171 7.00 29.98 5.84
C GLN A 171 6.81 29.13 7.09
N VAL A 172 6.17 29.71 8.10
CA VAL A 172 5.71 28.98 9.28
C VAL A 172 4.22 28.69 9.13
N ARG A 173 3.84 27.42 9.30
CA ARG A 173 2.44 26.98 9.24
C ARG A 173 2.13 25.97 10.33
N THR A 174 0.88 25.96 10.77
CA THR A 174 0.39 24.90 11.65
C THR A 174 0.27 23.58 10.89
N LEU A 175 0.27 22.45 11.61
CA LEU A 175 0.00 21.13 11.02
C LEU A 175 -1.31 21.14 10.22
N ARG A 176 -2.38 21.70 10.82
CA ARG A 176 -3.72 21.75 10.22
C ARG A 176 -3.72 22.48 8.89
N GLU A 177 -3.07 23.63 8.84
CA GLU A 177 -2.93 24.42 7.61
C GLU A 177 -2.14 23.65 6.56
N LEU A 178 -0.97 23.08 6.92
CA LEU A 178 -0.10 22.39 5.98
C LEU A 178 -0.79 21.18 5.34
N LEU A 179 -1.48 20.36 6.14
CA LEU A 179 -2.15 19.15 5.67
C LEU A 179 -3.44 19.47 4.90
N TRP A 180 -4.34 20.23 5.52
CA TRP A 180 -5.74 20.36 5.07
C TRP A 180 -6.04 21.66 4.33
N GLY A 181 -5.11 22.61 4.39
CA GLY A 181 -5.04 23.76 3.51
C GLY A 181 -5.36 25.10 4.15
N TYR A 182 -4.59 26.11 3.75
CA TYR A 182 -4.69 27.50 4.14
C TYR A 182 -4.84 28.40 2.92
N THR A 183 -5.38 29.60 3.13
CA THR A 183 -5.41 30.64 2.10
C THR A 183 -4.03 31.28 2.01
N ASP A 184 -3.38 31.17 0.86
CA ASP A 184 -2.06 31.74 0.66
C ASP A 184 -2.15 33.26 0.38
N PRO A 185 -1.41 34.10 1.14
CA PRO A 185 -1.50 35.56 1.00
C PRO A 185 -0.95 36.05 -0.34
N PHE A 186 0.00 35.35 -0.95
CA PHE A 186 0.53 35.70 -2.27
C PHE A 186 -0.49 35.36 -3.36
N LEU A 187 -1.07 34.15 -3.35
CA LEU A 187 -2.07 33.74 -4.33
C LEU A 187 -3.35 34.58 -4.25
N SER A 188 -3.69 35.08 -3.07
CA SER A 188 -4.85 35.97 -2.88
C SER A 188 -4.72 37.32 -3.58
N LEU A 189 -3.50 37.73 -3.96
CA LEU A 189 -3.25 38.96 -4.71
C LEU A 189 -3.18 38.74 -6.22
N VAL A 190 -3.30 37.50 -6.70
CA VAL A 190 -3.21 37.17 -8.12
C VAL A 190 -4.48 37.62 -8.85
N PRO A 191 -4.37 38.46 -9.90
CA PRO A 191 -5.54 39.08 -10.53
C PRO A 191 -6.30 38.17 -11.51
N TYR A 192 -5.86 36.93 -11.71
CA TYR A 192 -6.48 35.95 -12.60
C TYR A 192 -6.95 34.72 -11.81
N PRO A 193 -7.88 33.91 -12.35
CA PRO A 193 -8.50 32.81 -11.62
C PRO A 193 -7.47 31.74 -11.22
N VAL A 194 -7.07 31.73 -9.95
CA VAL A 194 -6.22 30.69 -9.36
C VAL A 194 -6.84 30.21 -8.06
N SER A 195 -6.67 28.92 -7.75
CA SER A 195 -7.01 28.42 -6.42
C SER A 195 -6.07 29.05 -5.40
N THR A 196 -6.61 29.87 -4.51
CA THR A 196 -5.86 30.57 -3.46
C THR A 196 -5.58 29.69 -2.25
N ARG A 197 -6.30 28.56 -2.13
CA ARG A 197 -6.15 27.61 -1.04
C ARG A 197 -5.18 26.51 -1.40
N VAL A 198 -4.15 26.34 -0.58
CA VAL A 198 -3.07 25.38 -0.79
C VAL A 198 -2.89 24.52 0.45
N GLY A 199 -2.57 23.24 0.25
CA GLY A 199 -2.33 22.26 1.31
C GLY A 199 -1.94 20.93 0.68
N MET A 200 -1.25 20.07 1.44
CA MET A 200 -0.72 18.81 0.90
C MET A 200 -1.80 17.82 0.49
N PHE A 201 -2.88 17.78 1.26
CA PHE A 201 -4.02 16.91 1.03
C PHE A 201 -5.29 17.73 0.71
N TYR A 202 -5.16 19.02 0.35
CA TYR A 202 -6.33 19.84 0.03
C TYR A 202 -6.81 19.62 -1.42
N PRO A 203 -8.13 19.43 -1.65
CA PRO A 203 -9.17 19.09 -0.67
C PRO A 203 -9.09 17.61 -0.25
N TYR A 204 -9.51 17.31 0.99
CA TYR A 204 -9.54 15.93 1.52
C TYR A 204 -10.94 15.51 1.93
N ASN A 205 -11.47 16.10 3.01
CA ASN A 205 -12.80 15.77 3.50
C ASN A 205 -13.86 16.13 2.45
N ASN A 206 -14.93 15.33 2.39
CA ASN A 206 -16.03 15.45 1.42
C ASN A 206 -15.59 15.24 -0.05
N THR A 207 -14.45 14.60 -0.27
CA THR A 207 -14.03 14.09 -1.58
C THR A 207 -14.11 12.57 -1.59
N ALA A 208 -14.13 11.98 -2.78
CA ALA A 208 -13.99 10.54 -2.93
C ALA A 208 -12.90 10.23 -3.97
N ASP A 209 -12.06 9.24 -3.65
CA ASP A 209 -11.04 8.75 -4.56
C ASP A 209 -11.60 7.61 -5.43
N GLY A 210 -11.30 7.65 -6.73
CA GLY A 210 -11.81 6.70 -7.72
C GLY A 210 -12.28 7.40 -9.01
N VAL A 211 -13.02 6.73 -9.89
CA VAL A 211 -13.56 5.37 -9.73
C VAL A 211 -12.44 4.32 -9.79
N TYR A 212 -12.46 3.41 -8.81
CA TYR A 212 -11.66 2.19 -8.81
C TYR A 212 -12.47 1.07 -9.47
N LYS A 213 -11.83 0.26 -10.32
CA LYS A 213 -12.38 -0.99 -10.85
C LYS A 213 -11.45 -2.13 -10.44
N VAL A 214 -11.97 -3.08 -9.65
CA VAL A 214 -11.21 -4.21 -9.13
C VAL A 214 -11.86 -5.53 -9.54
N PHE A 215 -11.10 -6.59 -9.73
CA PHE A 215 -11.66 -7.91 -9.98
C PHE A 215 -12.40 -8.42 -8.73
N ASN A 216 -13.59 -8.99 -8.92
CA ASN A 216 -14.39 -9.51 -7.82
C ASN A 216 -14.00 -10.94 -7.39
N GLY A 217 -13.15 -11.62 -8.18
CA GLY A 217 -12.63 -12.96 -7.89
C GLY A 217 -13.55 -14.12 -8.27
N LYS A 218 -14.65 -13.86 -9.00
CA LYS A 218 -15.62 -14.89 -9.42
C LYS A 218 -15.05 -15.86 -10.45
N ASP A 219 -14.18 -15.36 -11.34
CA ASP A 219 -13.42 -16.15 -12.31
C ASP A 219 -12.25 -16.88 -11.64
N SER A 220 -11.43 -16.13 -10.90
CA SER A 220 -10.18 -16.59 -10.32
C SER A 220 -9.93 -15.87 -9.00
N ILE A 221 -9.83 -16.64 -7.91
CA ILE A 221 -9.64 -16.05 -6.59
C ILE A 221 -8.29 -15.34 -6.45
N SER A 222 -7.26 -15.75 -7.18
CA SER A 222 -5.97 -15.08 -7.19
C SER A 222 -6.04 -13.65 -7.76
N LYS A 223 -7.16 -13.25 -8.38
CA LYS A 223 -7.38 -11.89 -8.87
C LYS A 223 -8.22 -11.02 -7.93
N VAL A 224 -8.83 -11.59 -6.89
CA VAL A 224 -9.77 -10.85 -6.03
C VAL A 224 -9.15 -9.55 -5.50
N ALA A 225 -9.90 -8.45 -5.58
CA ALA A 225 -9.49 -7.10 -5.17
C ALA A 225 -8.26 -6.51 -5.90
N ILE A 226 -7.65 -7.21 -6.87
CA ILE A 226 -6.64 -6.62 -7.75
C ILE A 226 -7.28 -5.51 -8.56
N ILE A 227 -6.63 -4.34 -8.58
CA ILE A 227 -7.06 -3.20 -9.38
C ILE A 227 -6.86 -3.54 -10.86
N ASP A 228 -7.97 -3.68 -11.58
CA ASP A 228 -7.97 -3.73 -13.04
C ASP A 228 -7.58 -2.36 -13.59
N THR A 229 -8.32 -1.32 -13.17
CA THR A 229 -8.03 0.07 -13.53
C THR A 229 -8.34 1.03 -12.38
N TYR A 230 -7.49 2.06 -12.24
CA TYR A 230 -7.77 3.26 -11.46
C TYR A 230 -7.88 4.44 -12.41
N LYS A 231 -9.07 5.05 -12.53
CA LYS A 231 -9.32 6.12 -13.52
C LYS A 231 -8.82 5.74 -14.93
N GLY A 232 -8.96 4.46 -15.30
CA GLY A 232 -8.51 3.92 -16.59
C GLY A 232 -6.99 3.64 -16.72
N LYS A 233 -6.20 3.65 -15.64
CA LYS A 233 -4.73 3.43 -15.66
C LYS A 233 -4.29 2.26 -14.76
N ARG A 234 -3.14 1.64 -15.09
CA ARG A 234 -2.51 0.54 -14.34
C ARG A 234 -1.61 1.05 -13.19
N SER A 235 -1.43 0.23 -12.17
CA SER A 235 -0.78 0.56 -10.89
C SER A 235 0.62 -0.07 -10.72
N ILE A 236 1.33 0.40 -9.70
CA ILE A 236 2.60 -0.15 -9.18
C ILE A 236 2.38 -1.60 -8.67
N TYR A 237 3.43 -2.44 -8.73
CA TYR A 237 3.44 -3.84 -8.29
C TYR A 237 4.22 -4.05 -6.98
N ALA A 238 3.89 -5.09 -6.22
CA ALA A 238 4.65 -5.56 -5.05
C ALA A 238 5.20 -6.97 -5.33
N VAL A 239 6.28 -7.35 -4.64
CA VAL A 239 6.94 -8.66 -4.80
C VAL A 239 7.00 -9.40 -3.46
N PHE A 240 6.94 -10.73 -3.50
CA PHE A 240 7.07 -11.57 -2.31
C PHE A 240 8.45 -11.39 -1.66
N GLU A 241 8.47 -11.32 -0.33
CA GLU A 241 9.68 -11.26 0.49
C GLU A 241 9.83 -12.50 1.38
N SER A 242 8.84 -12.73 2.26
CA SER A 242 8.95 -13.76 3.29
C SER A 242 7.60 -14.25 3.80
N ASP A 243 7.60 -15.43 4.42
CA ASP A 243 6.52 -15.91 5.25
C ASP A 243 6.48 -15.20 6.61
N VAL A 244 5.29 -14.83 7.07
CA VAL A 244 5.06 -14.19 8.37
C VAL A 244 3.89 -14.89 9.07
N ASN A 245 3.94 -15.02 10.39
CA ASN A 245 2.82 -15.51 11.18
C ASN A 245 2.14 -14.35 11.91
N LEU A 246 1.01 -13.88 11.37
CA LEU A 246 0.25 -12.77 11.95
C LEU A 246 -0.85 -13.28 12.85
N LYS A 247 -0.66 -13.18 14.17
CA LYS A 247 -1.66 -13.60 15.18
C LYS A 247 -2.11 -15.05 15.03
N GLY A 248 -1.21 -15.93 14.58
CA GLY A 248 -1.47 -17.33 14.29
C GLY A 248 -2.12 -17.60 12.92
N ILE A 249 -2.08 -16.63 12.01
CA ILE A 249 -2.49 -16.77 10.61
C ILE A 249 -1.24 -16.68 9.74
N PRO A 250 -0.90 -17.71 8.95
CA PRO A 250 0.21 -17.63 8.00
C PRO A 250 -0.12 -16.64 6.88
N VAL A 251 0.78 -15.70 6.63
CA VAL A 251 0.62 -14.66 5.61
C VAL A 251 1.93 -14.50 4.83
N TYR A 252 1.81 -14.08 3.57
CA TYR A 252 2.91 -13.72 2.71
C TYR A 252 3.15 -12.22 2.78
N ARG A 253 4.37 -11.83 3.12
CA ARG A 253 4.80 -10.43 3.07
C ARG A 253 5.19 -10.08 1.64
N PHE A 254 4.47 -9.12 1.07
CA PHE A 254 4.81 -8.47 -0.18
C PHE A 254 5.37 -7.08 0.10
N VAL A 255 6.48 -6.74 -0.55
CA VAL A 255 7.14 -5.44 -0.40
C VAL A 255 7.20 -4.69 -1.72
N LEU A 256 7.29 -3.37 -1.63
CA LEU A 256 7.50 -2.55 -2.82
C LEU A 256 9.00 -2.56 -3.18
N PRO A 257 9.41 -3.18 -4.31
CA PRO A 257 10.82 -3.38 -4.61
C PRO A 257 11.50 -2.05 -4.97
N SER A 258 12.79 -1.92 -4.64
CA SER A 258 13.61 -0.77 -5.05
C SER A 258 13.60 -0.54 -6.57
N LYS A 259 13.50 -1.63 -7.35
CA LYS A 259 13.37 -1.60 -8.83
C LYS A 259 12.15 -0.81 -9.33
N ALA A 260 11.09 -0.69 -8.53
CA ALA A 260 9.92 0.13 -8.88
C ALA A 260 10.25 1.62 -8.99
N PHE A 261 11.27 2.09 -8.26
CA PHE A 261 11.73 3.49 -8.29
C PHE A 261 13.10 3.68 -8.97
N ALA A 262 13.66 2.62 -9.55
CA ALA A 262 14.97 2.65 -10.20
C ALA A 262 14.94 3.48 -11.50
N SER A 263 16.09 4.02 -11.90
CA SER A 263 16.20 4.77 -13.15
C SER A 263 16.11 3.84 -14.37
N PRO A 264 15.81 4.38 -15.57
CA PRO A 264 15.84 3.62 -16.83
C PRO A 264 17.16 2.88 -17.11
N VAL A 265 18.27 3.34 -16.52
CA VAL A 265 19.57 2.67 -16.61
C VAL A 265 19.56 1.32 -15.90
N GLN A 266 18.88 1.23 -14.76
CA GLN A 266 18.78 0.01 -13.94
C GLN A 266 17.52 -0.82 -14.28
N ASN A 267 16.44 -0.14 -14.68
CA ASN A 267 15.18 -0.74 -15.08
C ASN A 267 14.62 -0.06 -16.33
N PRO A 268 14.91 -0.57 -17.55
CA PRO A 268 14.49 0.04 -18.81
C PRO A 268 12.98 0.29 -18.93
N ASP A 269 12.15 -0.51 -18.26
CA ASP A 269 10.69 -0.34 -18.25
C ASP A 269 10.27 1.01 -17.65
N ASN A 270 11.10 1.61 -16.80
CA ASN A 270 10.82 2.89 -16.15
C ASN A 270 11.10 4.13 -17.04
N HIS A 271 11.54 3.95 -18.30
CA HIS A 271 11.80 5.09 -19.21
C HIS A 271 10.60 6.03 -19.35
N CYS A 272 9.38 5.51 -19.29
CA CYS A 272 8.15 6.28 -19.41
C CYS A 272 7.82 7.13 -18.17
N PHE A 273 8.45 6.87 -17.02
CA PHE A 273 8.30 7.64 -15.79
C PHE A 273 9.32 8.78 -15.67
N CYS A 274 10.35 8.82 -16.52
CA CYS A 274 11.24 9.99 -16.61
C CYS A 274 10.56 11.13 -17.35
N THR A 275 10.17 12.19 -16.65
CA THR A 275 9.39 13.30 -17.20
C THR A 275 10.23 14.38 -17.86
N GLU A 276 11.48 14.56 -17.44
CA GLU A 276 12.40 15.60 -17.92
C GLU A 276 13.86 15.16 -17.74
N LYS A 277 14.82 15.90 -18.31
CA LYS A 277 16.25 15.50 -18.37
C LYS A 277 17.20 16.35 -17.52
N ILE A 278 16.75 17.45 -16.92
CA ILE A 278 17.61 18.38 -16.19
C ILE A 278 17.71 17.97 -14.71
N ILE A 279 16.57 17.76 -14.05
CA ILE A 279 16.49 17.34 -12.65
C ILE A 279 16.88 15.87 -12.51
N SER A 280 16.45 15.02 -13.46
CA SER A 280 16.76 13.59 -13.51
C SER A 280 18.18 13.27 -14.00
N LYS A 281 18.98 14.29 -14.36
CA LYS A 281 20.32 14.16 -14.95
C LYS A 281 20.35 13.21 -16.15
N ASN A 282 19.53 13.50 -17.16
CA ASN A 282 19.31 12.64 -18.33
C ASN A 282 18.78 11.25 -17.97
N CYS A 283 17.81 11.20 -17.06
CA CYS A 283 17.14 9.99 -16.58
C CYS A 283 18.09 9.00 -15.88
N THR A 284 19.10 9.49 -15.16
CA THR A 284 19.99 8.64 -14.35
C THR A 284 19.63 8.64 -12.87
N SER A 285 19.07 9.73 -12.35
CA SER A 285 18.62 9.83 -10.95
C SER A 285 17.42 8.91 -10.68
N TYR A 286 17.30 8.39 -9.45
CA TYR A 286 16.28 7.39 -9.09
C TYR A 286 15.80 7.53 -7.64
N GLY A 287 14.75 6.79 -7.27
CA GLY A 287 14.10 6.84 -5.95
C GLY A 287 13.09 7.97 -5.75
N VAL A 288 12.84 8.75 -6.81
CA VAL A 288 11.86 9.83 -6.83
C VAL A 288 10.98 9.72 -8.09
N LEU A 289 9.71 10.10 -7.96
CA LEU A 289 8.73 10.07 -9.04
C LEU A 289 8.05 11.44 -9.17
N ASP A 290 8.23 12.08 -10.32
CA ASP A 290 7.52 13.33 -10.66
C ASP A 290 6.05 13.03 -10.97
N ILE A 291 5.15 13.58 -10.14
CA ILE A 291 3.70 13.45 -10.31
C ILE A 291 3.02 14.78 -10.66
N SER A 292 3.77 15.76 -11.17
CA SER A 292 3.28 17.09 -11.55
C SER A 292 2.08 17.05 -12.50
N LYS A 293 2.08 16.12 -13.47
CA LYS A 293 0.94 15.89 -14.38
C LYS A 293 -0.35 15.53 -13.64
N CYS A 294 -0.25 14.84 -12.50
CA CYS A 294 -1.40 14.47 -11.65
C CYS A 294 -1.77 15.56 -10.64
N LYS A 295 -0.98 16.64 -10.57
CA LYS A 295 -1.09 17.72 -9.57
C LYS A 295 -1.16 19.10 -10.23
N GLU A 296 -1.82 19.18 -11.39
CA GLU A 296 -2.08 20.45 -12.10
C GLU A 296 -0.79 21.24 -12.39
N GLY A 297 0.30 20.54 -12.72
CA GLY A 297 1.61 21.14 -13.02
C GLY A 297 2.43 21.54 -11.79
N LYS A 298 1.91 21.39 -10.56
CA LYS A 298 2.67 21.66 -9.34
C LYS A 298 3.86 20.68 -9.25
N PRO A 299 5.06 21.12 -8.87
CA PRO A 299 6.29 20.33 -8.94
C PRO A 299 6.42 19.32 -7.79
N VAL A 300 5.44 18.42 -7.66
CA VAL A 300 5.35 17.42 -6.59
C VAL A 300 6.10 16.15 -6.98
N TYR A 301 7.02 15.73 -6.11
CA TYR A 301 7.80 14.51 -6.25
C TYR A 301 7.46 13.54 -5.11
N ILE A 302 7.17 12.29 -5.43
CA ILE A 302 6.95 11.22 -4.45
C ILE A 302 8.23 10.39 -4.32
N SER A 303 8.57 10.02 -3.08
CA SER A 303 9.66 9.09 -2.79
C SER A 303 9.28 8.17 -1.63
N LEU A 304 10.18 7.27 -1.23
CA LEU A 304 10.10 6.64 0.07
C LEU A 304 10.60 7.60 1.18
N PRO A 305 10.21 7.38 2.45
CA PRO A 305 10.68 8.19 3.56
C PRO A 305 12.20 8.25 3.66
N HIS A 306 12.72 9.42 4.00
CA HIS A 306 14.14 9.75 4.06
C HIS A 306 14.90 9.46 2.76
N PHE A 307 14.19 9.45 1.62
CA PHE A 307 14.73 9.06 0.32
C PHE A 307 15.36 7.64 0.31
N LEU A 308 14.74 6.70 1.05
CA LEU A 308 15.11 5.28 0.96
C LEU A 308 15.12 4.82 -0.51
N TYR A 309 16.20 4.15 -0.92
CA TYR A 309 16.47 3.72 -2.30
C TYR A 309 16.63 4.83 -3.35
N ALA A 310 16.84 6.08 -2.96
CA ALA A 310 17.16 7.15 -3.91
C ALA A 310 18.64 7.26 -4.23
N SER A 311 18.92 7.90 -5.36
CA SER A 311 20.28 8.22 -5.77
C SER A 311 20.88 9.30 -4.86
N PRO A 312 22.20 9.26 -4.58
CA PRO A 312 22.84 10.21 -3.65
C PRO A 312 22.61 11.68 -4.00
N ASP A 313 22.50 12.01 -5.29
CA ASP A 313 22.25 13.38 -5.75
C ASP A 313 20.87 13.94 -5.35
N VAL A 314 19.90 13.08 -5.02
CA VAL A 314 18.60 13.49 -4.49
C VAL A 314 18.74 13.89 -3.02
N SER A 315 19.45 13.09 -2.21
CA SER A 315 19.56 13.29 -0.77
C SER A 315 20.67 14.26 -0.36
N GLU A 316 21.73 14.43 -1.16
CA GLU A 316 22.90 15.28 -0.85
C GLU A 316 22.58 16.75 -0.54
N THR A 317 21.41 17.23 -0.98
CA THR A 317 20.99 18.63 -0.75
C THR A 317 20.30 18.84 0.60
N ILE A 318 20.07 17.77 1.36
CA ILE A 318 19.28 17.74 2.60
C ILE A 318 20.07 17.07 3.72
N ASP A 319 20.29 17.80 4.81
CA ASP A 319 20.94 17.29 6.01
C ASP A 319 19.89 16.89 7.06
N GLY A 320 20.13 15.80 7.80
CA GLY A 320 19.21 15.29 8.82
C GLY A 320 18.32 14.12 8.39
N LEU A 321 18.58 13.54 7.22
CA LEU A 321 17.93 12.31 6.76
C LEU A 321 18.64 11.06 7.31
N ASN A 322 17.87 10.03 7.66
CA ASN A 322 18.41 8.75 8.14
C ASN A 322 17.58 7.59 7.56
N PRO A 323 17.78 7.20 6.28
CA PRO A 323 16.99 6.14 5.66
C PRO A 323 17.26 4.78 6.32
N ASN A 324 16.20 4.14 6.83
CA ASN A 324 16.24 2.79 7.37
C ASN A 324 15.23 1.91 6.61
N GLU A 325 15.67 0.73 6.15
CA GLU A 325 14.83 -0.15 5.34
C GLU A 325 13.61 -0.67 6.11
N GLU A 326 13.78 -1.11 7.36
CA GLU A 326 12.69 -1.63 8.19
C GLU A 326 11.65 -0.57 8.52
N GLU A 327 12.10 0.66 8.83
CA GLU A 327 11.25 1.79 9.20
C GLU A 327 10.56 2.43 7.99
N HIS A 328 11.20 2.44 6.81
CA HIS A 328 10.74 3.24 5.67
C HIS A 328 10.25 2.43 4.46
N ARG A 329 10.38 1.10 4.45
CA ARG A 329 9.79 0.27 3.38
C ARG A 329 8.27 0.23 3.42
N THR A 330 7.65 0.00 2.26
CA THR A 330 6.22 -0.31 2.16
C THR A 330 6.03 -1.81 2.08
N TYR A 331 5.08 -2.35 2.85
CA TYR A 331 4.75 -3.78 2.81
C TYR A 331 3.24 -4.05 2.97
N LEU A 332 2.83 -5.21 2.51
CA LEU A 332 1.48 -5.78 2.58
C LEU A 332 1.62 -7.23 3.04
N ASP A 333 0.95 -7.60 4.12
CA ASP A 333 0.88 -8.97 4.62
C ASP A 333 -0.46 -9.58 4.16
N ILE A 334 -0.37 -10.50 3.19
CA ILE A 334 -1.51 -11.05 2.45
C ILE A 334 -1.69 -12.52 2.85
N GLU A 335 -2.89 -12.90 3.24
CA GLU A 335 -3.22 -14.31 3.50
C GLU A 335 -3.35 -15.07 2.17
N PRO A 336 -2.59 -16.15 1.94
CA PRO A 336 -2.42 -16.74 0.62
C PRO A 336 -3.67 -17.43 0.06
N ILE A 337 -4.58 -17.92 0.90
CA ILE A 337 -5.76 -18.66 0.45
C ILE A 337 -6.87 -17.69 0.01
N THR A 338 -7.13 -16.66 0.80
CA THR A 338 -8.20 -15.68 0.57
C THR A 338 -7.75 -14.46 -0.22
N GLY A 339 -6.44 -14.17 -0.25
CA GLY A 339 -5.90 -12.95 -0.86
C GLY A 339 -6.14 -11.68 -0.03
N PHE A 340 -6.65 -11.79 1.20
CA PHE A 340 -6.90 -10.60 2.03
C PHE A 340 -5.62 -10.03 2.62
N THR A 341 -5.46 -8.72 2.50
CA THR A 341 -4.43 -7.97 3.23
C THR A 341 -4.84 -7.84 4.70
N LEU A 342 -4.16 -8.55 5.59
CA LEU A 342 -4.46 -8.58 7.02
C LEU A 342 -3.67 -7.54 7.81
N GLN A 343 -2.51 -7.15 7.29
CA GLN A 343 -1.72 -6.04 7.80
C GLN A 343 -1.01 -5.34 6.64
N PHE A 344 -0.80 -4.03 6.74
CA PHE A 344 0.02 -3.31 5.78
C PHE A 344 0.63 -2.07 6.41
N ALA A 345 1.73 -1.60 5.84
CA ALA A 345 2.27 -0.27 6.09
C ALA A 345 2.62 0.35 4.74
N LYS A 346 1.84 1.36 4.34
CA LYS A 346 2.07 2.16 3.14
C LYS A 346 2.81 3.43 3.54
N ARG A 347 4.09 3.49 3.18
CA ARG A 347 4.99 4.56 3.56
C ARG A 347 5.46 5.35 2.35
N LEU A 348 5.21 6.65 2.37
CA LEU A 348 5.48 7.56 1.25
C LEU A 348 5.97 8.90 1.77
N GLN A 349 6.80 9.57 0.99
CA GLN A 349 7.26 10.93 1.25
C GLN A 349 6.79 11.86 0.14
N VAL A 350 6.32 13.04 0.54
CA VAL A 350 5.90 14.11 -0.35
C VAL A 350 6.97 15.18 -0.35
N ASN A 351 7.49 15.45 -1.54
CA ASN A 351 8.54 16.43 -1.77
C ASN A 351 8.03 17.48 -2.77
N LEU A 352 8.62 18.66 -2.72
CA LEU A 352 8.34 19.72 -3.67
C LEU A 352 9.65 20.27 -4.24
N LEU A 353 9.74 20.32 -5.57
CA LEU A 353 10.91 20.83 -6.25
C LEU A 353 10.87 22.36 -6.31
N VAL A 354 11.97 23.00 -5.90
CA VAL A 354 12.22 24.44 -6.05
C VAL A 354 13.48 24.67 -6.86
N LYS A 355 13.42 25.65 -7.77
CA LYS A 355 14.50 26.00 -8.71
C LYS A 355 14.93 27.47 -8.52
N PRO A 356 16.17 27.83 -8.87
CA PRO A 356 16.58 29.23 -8.95
C PRO A 356 15.72 30.03 -9.93
N SER A 357 15.45 31.29 -9.61
CA SER A 357 14.79 32.23 -10.52
C SER A 357 15.48 33.59 -10.53
N ASN A 358 15.86 34.07 -11.72
CA ASN A 358 16.51 35.37 -11.88
C ASN A 358 15.57 36.56 -11.63
N LYS A 359 14.25 36.32 -11.66
CA LYS A 359 13.21 37.36 -11.57
C LYS A 359 12.48 37.37 -10.22
N ILE A 360 12.39 36.22 -9.55
CA ILE A 360 11.80 36.12 -8.20
C ILE A 360 12.91 36.26 -7.16
N GLN A 361 12.92 37.41 -6.47
CA GLN A 361 13.96 37.83 -5.54
C GLN A 361 14.20 36.81 -4.43
N VAL A 362 13.14 36.22 -3.88
CA VAL A 362 13.22 35.21 -2.80
C VAL A 362 13.82 33.88 -3.24
N LEU A 363 13.95 33.63 -4.56
CA LEU A 363 14.58 32.44 -5.14
C LEU A 363 15.88 32.77 -5.92
N LYS A 364 16.26 34.05 -5.98
CA LYS A 364 17.33 34.54 -6.86
C LYS A 364 18.72 34.09 -6.46
N ARG A 365 18.93 33.85 -5.17
CA ARG A 365 20.24 33.46 -4.60
C ARG A 365 20.48 31.95 -4.58
N LEU A 366 19.48 31.15 -4.96
CA LEU A 366 19.67 29.70 -5.09
C LEU A 366 20.66 29.42 -6.22
N LYS A 367 21.63 28.54 -5.97
CA LYS A 367 22.66 28.13 -6.93
C LYS A 367 22.38 26.76 -7.54
N ARG A 368 21.43 26.01 -6.95
CA ARG A 368 21.05 24.66 -7.34
C ARG A 368 19.56 24.41 -7.12
N ASN A 369 19.07 23.33 -7.71
CA ASN A 369 17.70 22.85 -7.53
C ASN A 369 17.62 22.00 -6.25
N TYR A 370 16.47 22.03 -5.58
CA TYR A 370 16.23 21.22 -4.38
C TYR A 370 14.93 20.44 -4.53
N ILE A 371 14.99 19.13 -4.30
CA ILE A 371 13.80 18.31 -4.06
C ILE A 371 13.57 18.35 -2.54
N VAL A 372 12.77 19.32 -2.09
CA VAL A 372 12.62 19.61 -0.66
C VAL A 372 11.63 18.61 -0.05
N PRO A 373 12.03 17.78 0.92
CA PRO A 373 11.11 16.90 1.61
C PRO A 373 10.23 17.74 2.54
N ILE A 374 8.91 17.57 2.45
CA ILE A 374 7.97 18.34 3.26
C ILE A 374 7.44 17.50 4.41
N LEU A 375 6.99 16.29 4.08
CA LEU A 375 6.53 15.32 5.06
C LEU A 375 6.65 13.90 4.52
N TRP A 376 6.69 12.94 5.42
CA TRP A 376 6.43 11.55 5.11
C TRP A 376 5.27 11.02 5.94
N LEU A 377 4.63 9.96 5.44
CA LEU A 377 3.47 9.36 6.08
C LEU A 377 3.60 7.84 6.17
N ASN A 378 2.99 7.28 7.21
CA ASN A 378 2.75 5.85 7.37
C ASN A 378 1.24 5.63 7.45
N GLU A 379 0.64 5.09 6.40
CA GLU A 379 -0.73 4.58 6.45
C GLU A 379 -0.70 3.09 6.77
N THR A 380 -1.20 2.72 7.94
CA THR A 380 -1.11 1.36 8.48
C THR A 380 -2.44 0.88 9.02
N GLY A 381 -2.67 -0.42 8.91
CA GLY A 381 -3.80 -1.11 9.53
C GLY A 381 -3.40 -2.55 9.81
N THR A 382 -3.88 -3.10 10.92
CA THR A 382 -3.67 -4.50 11.30
C THR A 382 -4.97 -5.10 11.81
N ILE A 383 -5.24 -6.36 11.47
CA ILE A 383 -6.42 -7.08 11.92
C ILE A 383 -6.48 -7.14 13.47
N GLY A 384 -7.62 -6.76 14.04
CA GLY A 384 -7.87 -6.87 15.49
C GLY A 384 -7.93 -8.32 15.99
N ASP A 385 -7.63 -8.57 17.26
CA ASP A 385 -7.50 -9.93 17.80
C ASP A 385 -8.79 -10.76 17.71
N GLU A 386 -9.95 -10.14 17.96
CA GLU A 386 -11.25 -10.81 17.82
C GLU A 386 -11.50 -11.23 16.36
N LYS A 387 -11.16 -10.37 15.41
CA LYS A 387 -11.30 -10.66 13.98
C LYS A 387 -10.30 -11.71 13.52
N ALA A 388 -9.08 -11.70 14.05
CA ALA A 388 -8.11 -12.75 13.78
C ALA A 388 -8.58 -14.11 14.33
N LYS A 389 -9.19 -14.14 15.53
CA LYS A 389 -9.82 -15.36 16.07
C LYS A 389 -10.98 -15.84 15.18
N MET A 390 -11.85 -14.94 14.76
CA MET A 390 -12.96 -15.25 13.85
C MET A 390 -12.48 -15.76 12.49
N PHE A 391 -11.46 -15.13 11.91
CA PHE A 391 -10.85 -15.54 10.65
C PHE A 391 -10.28 -16.97 10.77
N ARG A 392 -9.57 -17.25 11.86
CA ARG A 392 -9.02 -18.60 12.10
C ARG A 392 -10.08 -19.67 12.25
N SER A 393 -11.17 -19.40 12.98
CA SER A 393 -12.21 -20.40 13.21
C SER A 393 -13.07 -20.64 11.96
N GLN A 394 -13.37 -19.60 11.20
CA GLN A 394 -14.30 -19.68 10.06
C GLN A 394 -13.62 -20.08 8.75
N VAL A 395 -12.35 -19.71 8.55
CA VAL A 395 -11.61 -19.93 7.30
C VAL A 395 -10.56 -21.03 7.49
N THR A 396 -9.45 -20.74 8.16
CA THR A 396 -8.31 -21.68 8.24
C THR A 396 -8.66 -22.97 8.97
N GLY A 397 -9.48 -22.90 10.03
CA GLY A 397 -9.88 -24.06 10.84
C GLY A 397 -10.71 -25.06 10.06
N LYS A 398 -11.67 -24.60 9.24
CA LYS A 398 -12.49 -25.50 8.40
C LYS A 398 -11.66 -26.16 7.32
N ILE A 399 -10.74 -25.42 6.70
CA ILE A 399 -9.85 -25.93 5.64
C ILE A 399 -8.89 -26.97 6.22
N ASN A 400 -8.24 -26.65 7.35
CA ASN A 400 -7.31 -27.57 8.01
C ASN A 400 -8.00 -28.84 8.54
N LEU A 401 -9.22 -28.73 9.06
CA LEU A 401 -10.00 -29.88 9.53
C LEU A 401 -10.33 -30.83 8.37
N LEU A 402 -10.73 -30.28 7.22
CA LEU A 402 -11.03 -31.08 6.03
C LEU A 402 -9.79 -31.84 5.56
N GLY A 403 -8.66 -31.15 5.40
CA GLY A 403 -7.40 -31.76 4.98
C GLY A 403 -6.86 -32.79 6.01
N LEU A 404 -7.09 -32.56 7.30
CA LEU A 404 -6.71 -33.52 8.35
C LEU A 404 -7.55 -34.81 8.27
N ILE A 405 -8.87 -34.70 8.07
CA ILE A 405 -9.76 -35.85 7.89
C ILE A 405 -9.36 -36.64 6.64
N GLU A 406 -9.06 -35.96 5.54
CA GLU A 406 -8.58 -36.58 4.30
C GLU A 406 -7.28 -37.36 4.50
N MET A 407 -6.29 -36.73 5.15
CA MET A 407 -5.01 -37.36 5.47
C MET A 407 -5.16 -38.59 6.37
N ILE A 408 -6.03 -38.53 7.39
CA ILE A 408 -6.29 -39.65 8.30
C ILE A 408 -6.95 -40.81 7.55
N LEU A 409 -7.98 -40.54 6.74
CA LEU A 409 -8.68 -41.58 5.97
C LEU A 409 -7.74 -42.30 5.01
N LEU A 410 -6.90 -41.55 4.29
CA LEU A 410 -5.92 -42.11 3.37
C LEU A 410 -4.88 -42.97 4.11
N SER A 411 -4.28 -42.43 5.17
CA SER A 411 -3.22 -43.11 5.91
C SER A 411 -3.72 -44.37 6.62
N VAL A 412 -4.88 -44.32 7.28
CA VAL A 412 -5.51 -45.49 7.91
C VAL A 412 -5.89 -46.53 6.85
N GLY A 413 -6.47 -46.12 5.72
CA GLY A 413 -6.84 -47.01 4.62
C GLY A 413 -5.64 -47.78 4.07
N VAL A 414 -4.53 -47.07 3.78
CA VAL A 414 -3.30 -47.67 3.25
C VAL A 414 -2.65 -48.61 4.27
N VAL A 415 -2.55 -48.20 5.54
CA VAL A 415 -1.97 -49.04 6.60
C VAL A 415 -2.78 -50.32 6.79
N MET A 416 -4.11 -50.23 6.84
CA MET A 416 -4.96 -51.42 6.96
C MET A 416 -4.82 -52.34 5.74
N PHE A 417 -4.87 -51.78 4.52
CA PHE A 417 -4.71 -52.57 3.30
C PHE A 417 -3.39 -53.37 3.32
N VAL A 418 -2.27 -52.70 3.60
CA VAL A 418 -0.95 -53.33 3.64
C VAL A 418 -0.87 -54.38 4.77
N ALA A 419 -1.33 -54.06 5.98
CA ALA A 419 -1.28 -54.97 7.12
C ALA A 419 -2.10 -56.26 6.89
N PHE A 420 -3.32 -56.14 6.36
CA PHE A 420 -4.17 -57.29 6.05
C PHE A 420 -3.63 -58.10 4.87
N MET A 421 -3.04 -57.45 3.85
CA MET A 421 -2.40 -58.15 2.73
C MET A 421 -1.15 -58.93 3.15
N ILE A 422 -0.27 -58.33 3.96
CA ILE A 422 0.88 -59.03 4.53
C ILE A 422 0.42 -60.23 5.36
N SER A 423 -0.59 -60.04 6.22
CA SER A 423 -1.15 -61.09 7.07
C SER A 423 -1.78 -62.23 6.27
N TYR A 424 -2.47 -61.90 5.16
CA TYR A 424 -3.01 -62.87 4.21
C TYR A 424 -1.90 -63.68 3.53
N CYS A 425 -0.87 -63.01 3.00
CA CYS A 425 0.29 -63.67 2.38
C CYS A 425 1.03 -64.58 3.37
N ALA A 426 1.23 -64.12 4.61
CA ALA A 426 1.89 -64.90 5.67
C ALA A 426 1.05 -66.12 6.10
N CYS A 427 -0.28 -65.99 6.21
CA CYS A 427 -1.16 -67.12 6.51
C CYS A 427 -1.15 -68.17 5.39
N ARG A 428 -1.19 -67.72 4.12
CA ARG A 428 -1.18 -68.61 2.96
C ARG A 428 0.16 -69.33 2.80
N SER A 429 1.27 -68.65 3.07
CA SER A 429 2.60 -69.27 3.07
C SER A 429 2.75 -70.38 4.13
N LYS A 430 2.08 -70.26 5.28
CA LYS A 430 2.09 -71.30 6.33
C LYS A 430 1.19 -72.50 6.04
N THR A 431 0.27 -72.41 5.07
CA THR A 431 -0.63 -73.52 4.70
C THR A 431 -0.08 -74.38 3.55
N ILE A 432 1.01 -73.94 2.90
CA ILE A 432 1.65 -74.62 1.74
C ILE A 432 2.89 -75.44 2.17
N LYS A 433 3.29 -75.33 3.44
CA LYS A 433 4.22 -76.26 4.10
C LYS A 433 3.41 -77.27 4.89
#